data_AF-A0A1G6ZDV9-F1
#
_entry.id   AF-A0A1G6ZDV9-F1
#
_cell.length_a   1.000
_cell.length_b   1.000
_cell.length_c   1.000
_cell.angle_alpha   90.00
_cell.angle_beta   90.00
_cell.angle_gamma   90.00
#
_symmetry.space_group_name_H-M   'P 1'
#
loop_
_entity.id
_entity.type
_entity.pdbx_description
1 polymer ?
#
loop_
_entity_poly.entity_id
_entity_poly.type
_entity_poly.pdbx_seq_one_letter_code
_entity_poly.pdbx_strand_id
1 'polypeptide(L)'
;MAFLDWADRREVERLRSRVNQLEAVVQELCRRAELDPGPLLQQGPVVSERVRRLAADGRRIEAIKTYRQETSAGLAEAKDVVDRL
;
A
#
# COMPACT_ATOMS: atom_id res chain seq x y z
N MET A 1 -21.48 7.09 24.81
CA MET A 1 -20.26 6.67 24.10
C MET A 1 -20.32 7.12 22.64
N ALA A 2 -19.88 8.34 22.32
CA ALA A 2 -19.93 8.91 20.96
C ALA A 2 -18.75 9.86 20.64
N PHE A 3 -17.73 9.90 21.49
CA PHE A 3 -16.66 10.92 21.44
C PHE A 3 -15.40 10.49 20.67
N LEU A 4 -15.32 9.25 20.17
CA LEU A 4 -14.15 8.74 19.42
C LEU A 4 -14.34 8.76 17.89
N ASP A 5 -15.59 8.75 17.39
CA ASP A 5 -15.91 8.69 15.96
C ASP A 5 -15.59 10.00 15.19
N TRP A 6 -15.64 11.16 15.85
CA TRP A 6 -15.38 12.45 15.19
C TRP A 6 -13.89 12.74 14.97
N ALA A 7 -13.01 12.23 15.85
CA ALA A 7 -11.56 12.41 15.74
C ALA A 7 -11.00 11.55 14.59
N ASP A 8 -11.45 10.29 14.51
CA ASP A 8 -11.12 9.41 13.41
C ASP A 8 -11.68 9.95 12.07
N ARG A 9 -12.91 10.48 12.06
CA ARG A 9 -13.50 11.05 10.83
C ARG A 9 -12.74 12.28 10.32
N ARG A 10 -12.33 13.19 11.21
CA ARG A 10 -11.49 14.35 10.84
C ARG A 10 -10.12 13.93 10.35
N GLU A 11 -9.50 12.94 10.99
CA GLU A 11 -8.18 12.45 10.58
C GLU A 11 -8.26 11.76 9.22
N VAL A 12 -9.31 10.97 8.97
CA VAL A 12 -9.57 10.38 7.64
C VAL A 12 -9.78 11.46 6.58
N GLU A 13 -10.54 12.51 6.87
CA GLU A 13 -10.73 13.64 5.93
C GLU A 13 -9.41 14.38 5.65
N ARG A 14 -8.57 14.58 6.67
CA ARG A 14 -7.24 15.18 6.53
C ARG A 14 -6.34 14.30 5.66
N LEU A 15 -6.29 13.00 5.92
CA LEU A 15 -5.51 12.04 5.16
C LEU A 15 -5.99 11.99 3.71
N ARG A 16 -7.30 11.94 3.46
CA ARG A 16 -7.88 11.99 2.11
C ARG A 16 -7.49 13.26 1.36
N SER A 17 -7.58 14.42 2.03
CA SER A 17 -7.17 15.70 1.44
C SER A 17 -5.68 15.70 1.08
N ARG A 18 -4.84 15.13 1.95
CA ARG A 18 -3.40 15.02 1.72
C ARG A 18 -3.06 14.05 0.59
N VAL A 19 -3.77 12.92 0.48
CA VAL A 19 -3.64 11.98 -0.64
C VAL A 19 -3.97 12.68 -1.96
N ASN A 20 -5.12 13.36 -2.04
CA ASN A 20 -5.51 14.09 -3.25
C ASN A 20 -4.47 15.17 -3.66
N GLN A 21 -3.89 15.88 -2.69
CA GLN A 21 -2.83 16.85 -2.95
C GLN A 21 -1.56 16.18 -3.51
N LEU A 22 -1.13 15.06 -2.92
CA LEU A 22 0.03 14.31 -3.39
C LEU A 22 -0.21 13.72 -4.78
N GLU A 23 -1.39 13.19 -5.05
CA GLU A 23 -1.78 12.71 -6.37
C GLU A 23 -1.71 13.81 -7.43
N ALA A 24 -2.21 15.02 -7.11
CA ALA A 24 -2.11 16.17 -8.03
C ALA A 24 -0.66 16.57 -8.32
N VAL A 25 0.22 16.53 -7.31
CA VAL A 25 1.66 16.79 -7.48
C VAL A 25 2.30 15.72 -8.36
N VAL A 26 2.01 14.44 -8.12
CA VAL A 26 2.54 13.32 -8.93
C VAL A 26 2.08 13.45 -10.38
N GLN A 27 0.80 13.76 -10.63
CA GLN A 27 0.28 13.97 -11.99
C GLN A 27 1.01 15.10 -12.72
N GLU A 28 1.27 16.22 -12.03
CA GLU A 28 2.01 17.35 -12.61
C GLU A 28 3.48 16.98 -12.89
N LEU A 29 4.12 16.23 -12.00
CA LEU A 29 5.48 15.73 -12.21
C LEU A 29 5.56 14.77 -13.40
N CYS A 30 4.63 13.81 -13.50
CA CYS A 30 4.53 12.89 -14.64
C CYS A 30 4.34 13.64 -15.95
N ARG A 31 3.44 14.64 -15.97
CA ARG A 31 3.22 15.50 -17.14
C ARG A 31 4.50 16.22 -17.57
N ARG A 32 5.23 16.82 -16.64
CA ARG A 32 6.48 17.56 -16.93
C ARG A 32 7.64 16.66 -17.35
N ALA A 33 7.68 15.44 -16.84
CA ALA A 33 8.71 14.46 -17.16
C ALA A 33 8.37 13.62 -18.41
N GLU A 34 7.21 13.85 -19.04
CA GLU A 34 6.67 13.02 -20.12
C GLU A 34 6.63 11.52 -19.76
N LEU A 35 6.35 11.22 -18.49
CA LEU A 35 6.23 9.87 -17.97
C LEU A 35 4.77 9.44 -17.95
N ASP A 36 4.49 8.26 -18.48
CA ASP A 36 3.22 7.57 -18.27
C ASP A 36 3.30 6.75 -16.96
N PRO A 37 2.54 7.11 -15.90
CA PRO A 37 2.49 6.31 -14.68
C PRO A 37 1.67 5.02 -14.84
N GLY A 38 0.92 4.85 -15.94
CA GLY A 38 0.06 3.69 -16.19
C GLY A 38 0.75 2.33 -15.98
N PRO A 39 1.93 2.07 -16.59
CA PRO A 39 2.67 0.83 -16.38
C PRO A 39 3.06 0.57 -14.92
N LEU A 40 3.34 1.62 -14.14
CA LEU A 40 3.70 1.51 -12.71
C LEU A 40 2.48 1.18 -11.85
N LEU A 41 1.32 1.76 -12.17
CA LEU A 41 0.06 1.51 -11.45
C LEU A 41 -0.54 0.14 -11.77
N GLN A 42 -0.18 -0.46 -12.90
CA GLN A 42 -0.55 -1.82 -13.26
C GLN A 42 0.33 -2.88 -12.61
N GLN A 43 1.50 -2.50 -12.08
CA GLN A 43 2.30 -3.41 -11.28
C GLN A 43 1.59 -3.58 -9.94
N GLY A 44 1.17 -4.81 -9.65
CA GLY A 44 0.63 -5.18 -8.34
C GLY A 44 1.62 -4.83 -7.22
N PRO A 45 1.20 -5.00 -5.96
CA PRO A 45 2.03 -4.68 -4.79
C PRO A 45 3.46 -5.17 -4.97
N VAL A 46 4.43 -4.28 -4.71
CA VAL A 46 5.85 -4.61 -4.86
C VAL A 46 6.23 -5.60 -3.77
N VAL A 47 6.16 -6.88 -4.10
CA VAL A 47 6.55 -7.96 -3.21
C VAL A 47 8.02 -8.30 -3.43
N SER A 48 8.81 -8.33 -2.34
CA SER A 48 10.21 -8.73 -2.41
C SER A 48 10.35 -10.20 -2.79
N GLU A 49 11.46 -10.55 -3.43
CA GLU A 49 11.80 -11.94 -3.78
C GLU A 49 11.79 -12.86 -2.55
N ARG A 50 12.17 -12.33 -1.38
CA ARG A 50 12.13 -13.08 -0.11
C ARG A 50 10.71 -13.48 0.26
N VAL A 51 9.76 -12.55 0.18
CA VAL A 51 8.34 -12.82 0.50
C VAL A 51 7.77 -13.86 -0.48
N ARG A 52 8.10 -13.75 -1.78
CA ARG A 52 7.67 -14.72 -2.80
C ARG A 52 8.17 -16.13 -2.50
N ARG A 53 9.46 -16.27 -2.14
CA ARG A 53 10.03 -17.58 -1.77
C ARG A 53 9.37 -18.15 -0.52
N LEU A 54 9.19 -17.36 0.53
CA LEU A 54 8.51 -17.82 1.75
C LEU A 54 7.07 -18.24 1.47
N ALA A 55 6.36 -17.54 0.57
CA ALA A 55 5.01 -17.93 0.16
C ALA A 55 5.02 -19.26 -0.63
N ALA A 56 5.94 -19.40 -1.59
CA ALA A 56 6.10 -20.62 -2.40
C ALA A 56 6.50 -21.84 -1.57
N ASP A 57 7.32 -21.65 -0.53
CA ASP A 57 7.74 -22.69 0.43
C ASP A 57 6.62 -23.07 1.43
N GLY A 58 5.42 -22.50 1.31
CA GLY A 58 4.29 -22.74 2.21
C GLY A 58 4.40 -22.01 3.57
N ARG A 59 5.46 -21.21 3.77
CA ARG A 59 5.72 -20.45 5.01
C ARG A 59 4.96 -19.12 5.04
N ARG A 60 3.64 -19.18 4.85
CA ARG A 60 2.78 -17.99 4.67
C ARG A 60 2.83 -16.99 5.83
N ILE A 61 2.87 -17.47 7.08
CA ILE A 61 2.94 -16.58 8.26
C ILE A 61 4.23 -15.75 8.23
N GLU A 62 5.34 -16.38 7.84
CA GLU A 62 6.63 -15.69 7.72
C GLU A 62 6.64 -14.72 6.53
N ALA A 63 6.06 -15.12 5.40
CA ALA A 63 5.87 -14.23 4.25
C ALA A 63 5.06 -12.97 4.63
N ILE A 64 3.95 -13.13 5.36
CA ILE A 64 3.13 -12.00 5.85
C ILE A 64 3.94 -11.12 6.81
N LYS A 65 4.68 -11.74 7.74
CA LYS A 65 5.51 -10.99 8.70
C LYS A 65 6.59 -10.18 7.99
N THR A 66 7.30 -10.80 7.04
CA THR A 66 8.33 -10.14 6.24
C THR A 66 7.74 -9.02 5.38
N TYR A 67 6.61 -9.25 4.70
CA TYR A 67 5.95 -8.21 3.91
C TYR A 67 5.59 -6.99 4.77
N ARG A 68 5.00 -7.21 5.96
CA ARG A 68 4.67 -6.12 6.89
C ARG A 68 5.88 -5.34 7.38
N GLN A 69 7.01 -6.01 7.60
CA GLN A 69 8.25 -5.36 8.02
C GLN A 69 8.85 -4.50 6.90
N GLU A 70 8.72 -4.94 5.65
CA GLU A 70 9.26 -4.23 4.48
C GLU A 70 8.38 -3.07 4.02
N THR A 71 7.04 -3.19 4.13
CA THR A 71 6.10 -2.22 3.57
C THR A 71 5.33 -1.40 4.63
N SER A 72 5.47 -1.74 5.91
CA SER A 72 4.63 -1.22 7.00
C SER A 72 3.12 -1.50 6.81
N ALA A 73 2.76 -2.43 5.94
CA ALA A 73 1.36 -2.77 5.66
C ALA A 73 0.61 -3.30 6.90
N GLY A 74 -0.70 -3.09 6.88
CA GLY A 74 -1.62 -3.68 7.85
C GLY A 74 -1.65 -5.20 7.75
N LEU A 75 -2.14 -5.88 8.81
CA LEU A 75 -2.20 -7.35 8.81
C LEU A 75 -3.14 -7.90 7.72
N ALA A 76 -4.30 -7.27 7.54
CA ALA A 76 -5.27 -7.66 6.52
C ALA A 76 -4.68 -7.50 5.11
N GLU A 77 -4.11 -6.33 4.81
CA GLU A 77 -3.45 -6.06 3.53
C GLU A 77 -2.32 -7.04 3.25
N ALA A 78 -1.44 -7.28 4.23
CA ALA A 78 -0.32 -8.20 4.06
C ALA A 78 -0.77 -9.64 3.80
N LYS A 79 -1.87 -10.07 4.45
CA LYS A 79 -2.47 -11.38 4.20
C LYS A 79 -3.02 -11.45 2.78
N ASP A 80 -3.81 -10.46 2.36
CA ASP A 80 -4.41 -10.42 1.02
C ASP A 80 -3.35 -10.42 -0.08
N VAL A 81 -2.22 -9.74 0.13
CA VAL A 81 -1.09 -9.75 -0.79
C VAL A 81 -0.47 -11.14 -0.87
N VAL A 82 -0.16 -11.76 0.26
CA VAL A 82 0.49 -13.08 0.31
C VAL A 82 -0.43 -14.20 -0.19
N ASP A 83 -1.74 -14.08 -0.02
CA ASP A 83 -2.72 -15.06 -0.54
C ASP A 83 -2.83 -15.03 -2.08
N ARG A 84 -2.44 -13.91 -2.71
CA ARG A 84 -2.45 -13.76 -4.18
C ARG A 84 -1.12 -14.17 -4.85
N LEU A 85 -0.10 -14.53 -4.06
CA LEU A 85 1.19 -15.06 -4.52
C LEU A 85 1.14 -16.57 -4.72
#